data_AF-A0A7V4LE14-F1
#
_entry.id   AF-A0A7V4LE14-F1
#
_cell.length_a   1.000
_cell.length_b   1.000
_cell.length_c   1.000
_cell.angle_alpha   90.00
_cell.angle_beta   90.00
_cell.angle_gamma   90.00
#
_symmetry.space_group_name_H-M   'P 1'
#
loop_
_entity.id
_entity.type
_entity.pdbx_description
1 polymer ?
#
loop_
_entity_poly.entity_id
_entity_poly.type
_entity_poly.pdbx_seq_one_letter_code
_entity_poly.pdbx_strand_id
1 'polypeptide(L)'
;MRLHLGCGGVHLPGHLNVDRFDRTVADLLADAEALPFADDSAETIRAEHLVEHLGYLGALRMLGEAHRVLRPGGRLAVETPDARASFRSFLAARTARARAERLTWIFGHEQPGGGHRILLPRELLRCMLRDAGFDRVRFERPRTHLHRDGLRVTARRAEAPAARLLTDLRAFAARTLPRPTHHLEALEIEHLLAAAAARTVRRRDGRSAERTALDLLRLSPALVPGWLAAARRRGVPVPRPVERGLESLARCAARAGLPRTLWALFRRLASRPPGRPADGFARTLRAAEAVLRAAAGDRRRDPLRELRCRHGRLPRPRDGAAPFTRERARREIDALRDRAIRDLGLGRPAAALVPLRVALGSGLGGLHAVWNMAVAQAQLGRFLPADDYYAAALRFRGLPAAVRRTLLLERAVCRLHAGDPDGASRLLRGLRAPDAATARRRAAIRRAAEALLRGGKPALPPVRPGAVRVGEGFHVA
;
A
#
# COMPACT_ATOMS: atom_id res chain seq x y z
N MET A 1 1.21 25.29 -29.01
CA MET A 1 0.24 24.32 -29.58
C MET A 1 -1.03 24.24 -28.73
N ARG A 2 -2.14 23.70 -29.24
CA ARG A 2 -3.35 23.36 -28.46
C ARG A 2 -3.56 21.85 -28.51
N LEU A 3 -3.81 21.21 -27.37
CA LEU A 3 -3.89 19.75 -27.26
C LEU A 3 -5.31 19.29 -26.94
N HIS A 4 -5.73 18.19 -27.55
CA HIS A 4 -6.92 17.43 -27.22
C HIS A 4 -6.50 16.02 -26.81
N LEU A 5 -6.47 15.74 -25.50
CA LEU A 5 -5.99 14.49 -24.93
C LEU A 5 -7.15 13.51 -24.74
N GLY A 6 -6.95 12.26 -25.15
CA GLY A 6 -8.00 11.23 -25.10
C GLY A 6 -9.08 11.48 -26.14
N CYS A 7 -8.67 11.80 -27.38
CA CYS A 7 -9.61 12.25 -28.40
C CYS A 7 -10.63 11.18 -28.84
N GLY A 8 -10.32 9.89 -28.66
CA GLY A 8 -11.23 8.80 -29.01
C GLY A 8 -11.72 8.89 -30.47
N GLY A 9 -13.04 8.91 -30.66
CA GLY A 9 -13.67 9.09 -31.98
C GLY A 9 -13.88 10.57 -32.39
N VAL A 10 -13.43 11.53 -31.59
CA VAL A 10 -13.76 12.96 -31.77
C VAL A 10 -12.51 13.74 -32.17
N HIS A 11 -12.44 14.11 -33.44
CA HIS A 11 -11.37 14.98 -33.93
C HIS A 11 -11.76 16.44 -33.69
N LEU A 12 -10.88 17.19 -33.03
CA LEU A 12 -11.11 18.60 -32.72
C LEU A 12 -10.25 19.50 -33.62
N PRO A 13 -10.86 20.24 -34.57
CA PRO A 13 -10.11 21.15 -35.43
C PRO A 13 -9.30 22.20 -34.66
N GLY A 14 -8.12 22.53 -35.19
CA GLY A 14 -7.19 23.50 -34.59
C GLY A 14 -6.51 23.02 -33.29
N HIS A 15 -6.63 21.73 -32.96
CA HIS A 15 -5.91 21.08 -31.87
C HIS A 15 -5.12 19.90 -32.43
N LEU A 16 -4.00 19.57 -31.79
CA LEU A 16 -3.34 18.29 -31.96
C LEU A 16 -4.10 17.25 -31.12
N ASN A 17 -4.72 16.29 -31.78
CA ASN A 17 -5.50 15.23 -31.17
C ASN A 17 -4.56 14.09 -30.76
N VAL A 18 -4.60 13.73 -29.49
CA VAL A 18 -3.68 12.76 -28.89
C VAL A 18 -4.51 11.67 -28.24
N ASP A 19 -4.18 10.42 -28.55
CA ASP A 19 -4.75 9.25 -27.89
C ASP A 19 -3.70 8.15 -27.75
N ARG A 20 -3.95 7.19 -26.87
CA ARG A 20 -3.07 6.03 -26.69
C ARG A 20 -3.38 4.93 -27.70
N PHE A 21 -4.62 4.84 -28.17
CA PHE A 21 -5.08 3.75 -29.02
C PHE A 21 -5.05 4.13 -30.51
N ASP A 22 -4.58 3.20 -31.33
CA ASP A 22 -4.46 3.34 -32.79
C ASP A 22 -5.81 3.33 -33.54
N ARG A 23 -6.89 2.91 -32.88
CA ARG A 23 -8.27 2.88 -33.40
C ARG A 23 -9.04 4.19 -33.20
N THR A 24 -8.33 5.30 -33.06
CA THR A 24 -8.89 6.63 -32.78
C THR A 24 -8.60 7.58 -33.92
N VAL A 25 -9.16 8.78 -33.86
CA VAL A 25 -8.88 9.85 -34.85
C VAL A 25 -7.66 10.70 -34.44
N ALA A 26 -6.74 10.13 -33.67
CA ALA A 26 -5.57 10.83 -33.14
C ALA A 26 -4.57 11.21 -34.24
N ASP A 27 -4.05 12.43 -34.16
CA ASP A 27 -2.90 12.89 -34.94
C ASP A 27 -1.58 12.32 -34.39
N LEU A 28 -1.55 12.02 -33.08
CA LEU A 28 -0.39 11.49 -32.39
C LEU A 28 -0.78 10.40 -31.39
N LEU A 29 -0.13 9.23 -31.51
CA LEU A 29 -0.24 8.17 -30.52
C LEU A 29 0.69 8.42 -29.32
N ALA A 30 0.12 8.73 -28.16
CA ALA A 30 0.87 8.97 -26.93
C ALA A 30 0.08 8.67 -25.65
N ASP A 31 0.81 8.34 -24.58
CA ASP A 31 0.23 8.16 -23.24
C ASP A 31 0.05 9.52 -22.54
N ALA A 32 -1.16 9.83 -22.11
CA ALA A 32 -1.45 11.07 -21.37
C ALA A 32 -0.73 11.15 -20.02
N GLU A 33 -0.27 10.01 -19.45
CA GLU A 33 0.56 9.97 -18.24
C GLU A 33 2.04 10.34 -18.50
N ALA A 34 2.48 10.44 -19.76
CA ALA A 34 3.85 10.77 -20.16
C ALA A 34 3.87 11.42 -21.56
N LEU A 35 3.55 12.70 -21.63
CA LEU A 35 3.37 13.43 -22.88
C LEU A 35 4.72 13.69 -23.57
N PRO A 36 4.86 13.39 -24.88
CA PRO A 36 6.11 13.55 -25.64
C PRO A 36 6.34 15.00 -26.10
N PHE A 37 5.95 15.99 -25.29
CA PHE A 37 6.10 17.41 -25.60
C PHE A 37 7.11 18.07 -24.66
N ALA A 38 7.79 19.09 -25.16
CA ALA A 38 8.64 19.94 -24.35
C ALA A 38 7.81 20.66 -23.27
N ASP A 39 8.50 21.07 -22.20
CA ASP A 39 7.92 21.95 -21.19
C ASP A 39 7.41 23.25 -21.82
N ASP A 40 6.36 23.83 -21.23
CA ASP A 40 5.89 25.17 -21.57
C ASP A 40 5.47 25.37 -23.06
N SER A 41 5.19 24.29 -23.80
CA SER A 41 4.95 24.26 -25.25
C SER A 41 3.47 24.35 -25.67
N ALA A 42 2.55 24.06 -24.75
CA ALA A 42 1.10 24.07 -24.98
C ALA A 42 0.43 25.33 -24.42
N GLU A 43 -0.51 25.89 -25.16
CA GLU A 43 -1.36 27.01 -24.73
C GLU A 43 -2.60 26.52 -23.98
N THR A 44 -3.27 25.51 -24.53
CA THR A 44 -4.48 24.91 -23.96
C THR A 44 -4.43 23.40 -24.05
N ILE A 45 -5.04 22.74 -23.07
CA ILE A 45 -5.29 21.30 -23.06
C ILE A 45 -6.79 21.09 -22.79
N ARG A 46 -7.41 20.25 -23.61
CA ARG A 46 -8.74 19.67 -23.35
C ARG A 46 -8.58 18.17 -23.11
N ALA A 47 -9.21 17.66 -22.05
CA ALA A 47 -9.28 16.24 -21.74
C ALA A 47 -10.74 15.93 -21.35
N GLU A 48 -11.51 15.44 -22.31
CA GLU A 48 -12.95 15.23 -22.16
C GLU A 48 -13.20 13.73 -22.15
N HIS A 49 -13.74 13.23 -21.04
CA HIS A 49 -13.97 11.81 -20.75
C HIS A 49 -12.70 10.95 -20.88
N LEU A 50 -11.61 11.43 -20.28
CA LEU A 50 -10.31 10.74 -20.25
C LEU A 50 -9.91 10.31 -18.83
N VAL A 51 -10.00 11.24 -17.86
CA VAL A 51 -9.35 11.10 -16.55
C VAL A 51 -9.86 9.91 -15.75
N GLU A 52 -11.14 9.55 -15.93
CA GLU A 52 -11.81 8.39 -15.34
C GLU A 52 -11.19 7.06 -15.79
N HIS A 53 -10.61 7.00 -16.99
CA HIS A 53 -9.99 5.80 -17.55
C HIS A 53 -8.55 5.58 -17.08
N LEU A 54 -7.93 6.56 -16.40
CA LEU A 54 -6.54 6.49 -15.95
C LEU A 54 -6.41 5.91 -14.53
N GLY A 55 -7.50 5.90 -13.76
CA GLY A 55 -7.47 5.60 -12.33
C GLY A 55 -6.78 6.69 -11.51
N TYR A 56 -6.74 6.54 -10.18
CA TYR A 56 -6.26 7.61 -9.30
C TYR A 56 -4.82 8.08 -9.60
N LEU A 57 -3.88 7.14 -9.69
CA LEU A 57 -2.46 7.46 -9.93
C LEU A 57 -2.21 7.98 -11.35
N GLY A 58 -2.91 7.42 -12.35
CA GLY A 58 -2.78 7.88 -13.73
C GLY A 58 -3.33 9.29 -13.90
N ALA A 59 -4.47 9.60 -13.27
CA ALA A 59 -5.01 10.94 -13.23
C ALA A 59 -4.04 11.96 -12.60
N LEU A 60 -3.38 11.61 -11.48
CA LEU A 60 -2.35 12.47 -10.88
C LEU A 60 -1.16 12.73 -11.80
N ARG A 61 -0.74 11.73 -12.58
CA ARG A 61 0.36 11.84 -13.54
C ARG A 61 -0.02 12.67 -14.75
N MET A 62 -1.19 12.41 -15.34
CA MET A 62 -1.73 13.18 -16.46
C MET A 62 -1.87 14.66 -16.10
N LEU A 63 -2.37 14.99 -14.91
CA LEU A 63 -2.45 16.38 -14.45
C LEU A 63 -1.05 17.01 -14.28
N GLY A 64 -0.07 16.26 -13.78
CA GLY A 64 1.32 16.71 -13.69
C GLY A 64 1.96 16.98 -15.05
N GLU A 65 1.74 16.08 -16.02
CA GLU A 65 2.20 16.25 -17.40
C GLU A 65 1.50 17.43 -18.09
N ALA A 66 0.19 17.58 -17.89
CA ALA A 66 -0.57 18.74 -18.37
C ALA A 66 0.01 20.05 -17.80
N HIS A 67 0.36 20.09 -16.50
CA HIS A 67 1.02 21.25 -15.90
C HIS A 67 2.40 21.51 -16.51
N ARG A 68 3.19 20.45 -16.75
CA ARG A 68 4.54 20.53 -17.31
C ARG A 68 4.54 21.12 -18.73
N VAL A 69 3.66 20.61 -19.60
CA VAL A 69 3.63 21.01 -21.02
C VAL A 69 2.90 22.34 -21.24
N LEU A 70 1.98 22.74 -20.36
CA LEU A 70 1.32 24.05 -20.48
C LEU A 70 2.32 25.19 -20.23
N ARG A 71 2.28 26.22 -21.06
CA ARG A 71 2.97 27.50 -20.82
C ARG A 71 2.46 28.18 -19.55
N PRO A 72 3.21 29.10 -18.91
CA PRO A 72 2.72 29.87 -17.77
C PRO A 72 1.37 30.53 -18.08
N GLY A 73 0.38 30.37 -17.19
CA GLY A 73 -0.98 30.87 -17.40
C GLY A 73 -1.83 30.11 -18.43
N GLY A 74 -1.28 29.06 -19.06
CA GLY A 74 -1.99 28.15 -19.96
C GLY A 74 -3.20 27.50 -19.30
N ARG A 75 -4.17 27.05 -20.12
CA ARG A 75 -5.47 26.59 -19.63
C ARG A 75 -5.64 25.08 -19.79
N LEU A 76 -6.06 24.42 -18.72
CA LEU A 76 -6.55 23.05 -18.75
C LEU A 76 -8.08 23.04 -18.63
N ALA A 77 -8.76 22.26 -19.46
CA ALA A 77 -10.16 21.92 -19.31
C ALA A 77 -10.30 20.40 -19.19
N VAL A 78 -10.94 19.93 -18.11
CA VAL A 78 -11.25 18.53 -17.87
C VAL A 78 -12.76 18.38 -17.79
N GLU A 79 -13.29 17.36 -18.46
CA GLU A 79 -14.68 16.92 -18.32
C GLU A 79 -14.70 15.43 -18.06
N THR A 80 -15.50 14.98 -17.08
CA THR A 80 -15.56 13.59 -16.61
C THR A 80 -16.92 13.35 -15.96
N PRO A 81 -17.38 12.10 -15.77
CA PRO A 81 -18.59 11.83 -14.98
C PRO A 81 -18.53 12.41 -13.56
N ASP A 82 -19.61 13.07 -13.12
CA ASP A 82 -19.72 13.52 -11.73
C ASP A 82 -20.05 12.32 -10.84
N ALA A 83 -19.10 11.91 -9.99
CA ALA A 83 -19.28 10.76 -9.10
C ALA A 83 -20.55 10.87 -8.23
N ARG A 84 -20.76 12.03 -7.59
CA ARG A 84 -21.88 12.19 -6.64
C ARG A 84 -23.21 12.25 -7.36
N ALA A 85 -23.29 13.00 -8.45
CA ALA A 85 -24.53 13.10 -9.23
C ALA A 85 -24.88 11.76 -9.88
N SER A 86 -23.90 11.03 -10.43
CA SER A 86 -24.10 9.70 -11.01
C SER A 86 -24.67 8.70 -10.00
N PHE A 87 -24.11 8.64 -8.78
CA PHE A 87 -24.66 7.77 -7.72
C PHE A 87 -26.05 8.22 -7.26
N ARG A 88 -26.32 9.53 -7.15
CA ARG A 88 -27.67 10.02 -6.83
C ARG A 88 -28.68 9.62 -7.90
N SER A 89 -28.32 9.78 -9.17
CA SER A 89 -29.16 9.40 -10.31
C SER A 89 -29.43 7.89 -10.32
N PHE A 90 -28.43 7.06 -10.02
CA PHE A 90 -28.58 5.62 -9.84
C PHE A 90 -29.54 5.26 -8.71
N LEU A 91 -29.39 5.88 -7.55
CA LEU A 91 -30.25 5.62 -6.38
C LEU A 91 -31.69 6.08 -6.61
N ALA A 92 -31.89 7.18 -7.36
CA ALA A 92 -33.20 7.74 -7.68
C ALA A 92 -33.95 6.98 -8.79
N ALA A 93 -33.27 6.12 -9.56
CA ALA A 93 -33.89 5.40 -10.66
C ALA A 93 -34.95 4.41 -10.18
N ARG A 94 -36.16 4.48 -10.77
CA ARG A 94 -37.32 3.68 -10.33
C ARG A 94 -37.40 2.28 -10.96
N THR A 95 -36.76 2.07 -12.10
CA THR A 95 -36.83 0.79 -12.85
C THR A 95 -35.46 0.11 -12.93
N ALA A 96 -35.45 -1.21 -13.10
CA ALA A 96 -34.22 -1.99 -13.29
C ALA A 96 -33.44 -1.54 -14.54
N ARG A 97 -34.16 -1.28 -15.64
CA ARG A 97 -33.58 -0.76 -16.89
C ARG A 97 -32.89 0.60 -16.68
N ALA A 98 -33.57 1.54 -16.01
CA ALA A 98 -32.99 2.85 -15.72
C ALA A 98 -31.73 2.74 -14.82
N ARG A 99 -31.71 1.81 -13.86
CA ARG A 99 -30.53 1.52 -13.05
C ARG A 99 -29.39 0.97 -13.92
N ALA A 100 -29.66 -0.03 -14.77
CA ALA A 100 -28.66 -0.62 -15.66
C ALA A 100 -28.01 0.44 -16.59
N GLU A 101 -28.82 1.32 -17.18
CA GLU A 101 -28.32 2.44 -18.00
C GLU A 101 -27.42 3.41 -17.23
N ARG A 102 -27.58 3.54 -15.91
CA ARG A 102 -26.71 4.39 -15.07
C ARG A 102 -25.46 3.66 -14.63
N LEU A 103 -25.51 2.34 -14.49
CA LEU A 103 -24.32 1.53 -14.23
C LEU A 103 -23.33 1.59 -15.40
N THR A 104 -23.79 1.65 -16.66
CA THR A 104 -22.89 1.84 -17.80
C THR A 104 -22.22 3.22 -17.84
N TRP A 105 -22.83 4.24 -17.20
CA TRP A 105 -22.19 5.55 -17.01
C TRP A 105 -21.19 5.54 -15.83
N ILE A 106 -21.51 4.82 -14.76
CA ILE A 106 -20.67 4.71 -13.56
C ILE A 106 -19.42 3.88 -13.84
N PHE A 107 -19.58 2.71 -14.47
CA PHE A 107 -18.49 1.76 -14.73
C PHE A 107 -17.86 1.91 -16.11
N GLY A 108 -18.43 2.75 -16.98
CA GLY A 108 -17.99 2.89 -18.37
C GLY A 108 -18.54 1.77 -19.27
N HIS A 109 -18.02 1.71 -20.49
CA HIS A 109 -18.43 0.72 -21.49
C HIS A 109 -17.40 -0.42 -21.63
N GLU A 110 -17.86 -1.56 -22.15
CA GLU A 110 -17.09 -2.81 -22.16
C GLU A 110 -16.00 -2.86 -23.24
N GLN A 111 -15.99 -1.92 -24.19
CA GLN A 111 -14.93 -1.85 -25.19
C GLN A 111 -13.56 -1.61 -24.52
N PRO A 112 -12.46 -2.18 -25.06
CA PRO A 112 -11.13 -1.98 -24.51
C PRO A 112 -10.80 -0.49 -24.31
N GLY A 113 -10.41 -0.12 -23.10
CA GLY A 113 -10.13 1.27 -22.72
C GLY A 113 -11.35 2.07 -22.23
N GLY A 114 -12.57 1.59 -22.47
CA GLY A 114 -13.83 2.25 -22.12
C GLY A 114 -14.28 2.12 -20.67
N GLY A 115 -13.66 1.24 -19.89
CA GLY A 115 -13.99 1.05 -18.48
C GLY A 115 -13.51 2.23 -17.62
N HIS A 116 -14.36 2.73 -16.74
CA HIS A 116 -13.98 3.73 -15.75
C HIS A 116 -13.22 3.06 -14.60
N ARG A 117 -12.01 3.55 -14.33
CA ARG A 117 -11.14 3.07 -13.24
C ARG A 117 -11.25 3.94 -11.99
N ILE A 118 -11.79 5.15 -12.13
CA ILE A 118 -12.10 6.06 -11.04
C ILE A 118 -13.29 6.95 -11.43
N LEU A 119 -14.13 7.29 -10.45
CA LEU A 119 -15.08 8.39 -10.54
C LEU A 119 -14.64 9.50 -9.60
N LEU A 120 -14.61 10.73 -10.10
CA LEU A 120 -14.06 11.86 -9.35
C LEU A 120 -15.17 12.76 -8.82
N PRO A 121 -15.36 12.84 -7.48
CA PRO A 121 -16.19 13.90 -6.92
C PRO A 121 -15.50 15.26 -7.11
N ARG A 122 -16.31 16.32 -7.20
CA ARG A 122 -15.88 17.71 -7.37
C ARG A 122 -14.73 18.12 -6.45
N GLU A 123 -14.81 17.75 -5.18
CA GLU A 123 -13.82 18.11 -4.17
C GLU A 123 -12.47 17.43 -4.44
N LEU A 124 -12.48 16.16 -4.80
CA LEU A 124 -11.26 15.41 -5.10
C LEU A 124 -10.57 15.95 -6.34
N LEU A 125 -11.31 16.19 -7.43
CA LEU A 125 -10.75 16.76 -8.66
C LEU A 125 -10.15 18.15 -8.40
N ARG A 126 -10.80 18.99 -7.58
CA ARG A 126 -10.24 20.28 -7.17
C ARG A 126 -8.91 20.13 -6.41
N CYS A 127 -8.83 19.18 -5.47
CA CYS A 127 -7.59 18.92 -4.73
C CYS A 127 -6.48 18.43 -5.67
N MET A 128 -6.78 17.46 -6.55
CA MET A 128 -5.82 16.93 -7.51
C MET A 128 -5.28 18.02 -8.46
N LEU A 129 -6.14 18.92 -8.94
CA LEU A 129 -5.72 20.06 -9.76
C LEU A 129 -4.78 21.00 -8.98
N ARG A 130 -5.11 21.34 -7.73
CA ARG A 130 -4.26 22.19 -6.88
C ARG A 130 -2.91 21.54 -6.59
N ASP A 131 -2.91 20.25 -6.25
CA ASP A 131 -1.69 19.48 -5.97
C ASP A 131 -0.81 19.35 -7.23
N ALA A 132 -1.42 19.29 -8.41
CA ALA A 132 -0.72 19.32 -9.69
C ALA A 132 -0.24 20.73 -10.10
N GLY A 133 -0.49 21.77 -9.30
CA GLY A 133 0.00 23.13 -9.56
C GLY A 133 -0.93 24.02 -10.37
N PHE A 134 -2.22 23.68 -10.46
CA PHE A 134 -3.22 24.54 -11.08
C PHE A 134 -3.92 25.45 -10.07
N ASP A 135 -4.20 26.68 -10.50
CA ASP A 135 -5.01 27.66 -9.80
C ASP A 135 -6.29 28.01 -10.57
N ARG A 136 -7.03 29.00 -10.06
CA ARG A 136 -8.26 29.54 -10.69
C ARG A 136 -9.22 28.44 -11.15
N VAL A 137 -9.36 27.40 -10.32
CA VAL A 137 -10.19 26.22 -10.59
C VAL A 137 -11.66 26.62 -10.59
N ARG A 138 -12.29 26.59 -11.76
CA ARG A 138 -13.70 26.95 -11.97
C ARG A 138 -14.45 25.75 -12.51
N PHE A 139 -15.51 25.35 -11.80
CA PHE A 139 -16.42 24.34 -12.30
C PHE A 139 -17.50 25.01 -13.14
N GLU A 140 -17.76 24.45 -14.30
CA GLU A 140 -18.64 24.99 -15.33
C GLU A 140 -19.70 23.94 -15.69
N ARG A 141 -20.70 24.34 -16.48
CA ARG A 141 -21.64 23.37 -17.05
C ARG A 141 -20.89 22.42 -17.99
N PRO A 142 -21.18 21.10 -17.96
CA PRO A 142 -20.71 20.16 -18.97
C PRO A 142 -21.01 20.65 -20.38
N ARG A 143 -20.14 20.30 -21.33
CA ARG A 143 -20.31 20.63 -22.74
C ARG A 143 -20.58 19.39 -23.60
N THR A 144 -20.27 18.21 -23.08
CA THR A 144 -20.47 16.94 -23.75
C THR A 144 -21.39 16.06 -22.90
N HIS A 145 -22.01 15.06 -23.54
CA HIS A 145 -22.92 14.12 -22.88
C HIS A 145 -23.98 14.81 -21.97
N LEU A 146 -24.61 15.89 -22.45
CA LEU A 146 -25.53 16.74 -21.68
C LEU A 146 -26.77 16.02 -21.11
N HIS A 147 -27.04 14.80 -21.58
CA HIS A 147 -28.09 13.92 -21.09
C HIS A 147 -27.65 13.08 -19.87
N ARG A 148 -26.40 13.23 -19.40
CA ARG A 148 -25.81 12.51 -18.26
C ARG A 148 -25.19 13.47 -17.25
N ASP A 149 -24.95 12.92 -16.06
CA ASP A 149 -24.34 13.63 -14.94
C ASP A 149 -22.83 13.83 -15.15
N GLY A 150 -22.48 14.93 -15.82
CA GLY A 150 -21.10 15.34 -16.07
C GLY A 150 -20.56 16.38 -15.08
N LEU A 151 -19.24 16.41 -14.93
CA LEU A 151 -18.47 17.37 -14.16
C LEU A 151 -17.42 18.02 -15.07
N ARG A 152 -17.59 19.30 -15.38
CA ARG A 152 -16.60 20.08 -16.14
C ARG A 152 -15.87 21.07 -15.24
N VAL A 153 -14.56 21.15 -15.41
CA VAL A 153 -13.69 22.09 -14.72
C VAL A 153 -12.68 22.72 -15.67
N THR A 154 -12.46 24.02 -15.51
CA THR A 154 -11.33 24.72 -16.12
C THR A 154 -10.38 25.20 -15.03
N ALA A 155 -9.09 25.17 -15.32
CA ALA A 155 -8.05 25.64 -14.41
C ALA A 155 -6.92 26.32 -15.20
N ARG A 156 -6.17 27.18 -14.53
CA ARG A 156 -4.98 27.81 -15.12
C ARG A 156 -3.73 27.26 -14.47
N ARG A 157 -2.69 27.11 -15.28
CA ARG A 157 -1.37 26.72 -14.78
C ARG A 157 -0.80 27.86 -13.94
N ALA A 158 -0.51 27.57 -12.67
CA ALA A 158 0.21 28.47 -11.78
C ALA A 158 1.70 28.10 -11.70
N GLU A 159 2.50 28.98 -11.11
CA GLU A 159 3.86 28.63 -10.71
C GLU A 159 3.81 27.61 -9.57
N ALA A 160 4.32 26.40 -9.83
CA ALA A 160 4.31 25.32 -8.85
C ALA A 160 5.60 24.50 -8.95
N PRO A 161 6.72 24.97 -8.35
CA PRO A 161 8.00 24.30 -8.47
C PRO A 161 7.98 22.86 -7.93
N ALA A 162 7.19 22.60 -6.88
CA ALA A 162 7.05 21.26 -6.31
C ALA A 162 6.32 20.29 -7.25
N ALA A 163 5.29 20.75 -7.97
CA ALA A 163 4.55 19.93 -8.93
C ALA A 163 5.43 19.59 -10.15
N ARG A 164 6.23 20.55 -10.65
CA ARG A 164 7.20 20.29 -11.72
C ARG A 164 8.28 19.30 -11.29
N LEU A 165 8.84 19.46 -10.10
CA LEU A 165 9.82 18.52 -9.55
C LEU A 165 9.22 17.13 -9.36
N LEU A 166 7.99 17.03 -8.86
CA LEU A 166 7.28 15.75 -8.72
C LEU A 166 7.09 15.05 -10.07
N THR A 167 6.75 15.80 -11.11
CA THR A 167 6.57 15.26 -12.46
C THR A 167 7.88 14.67 -13.02
N ASP A 168 9.00 15.38 -12.87
CA ASP A 168 10.33 14.85 -13.21
C ASP A 168 10.68 13.58 -12.41
N LEU A 169 10.38 13.58 -11.11
CA LEU A 169 10.62 12.44 -10.23
C LEU A 169 9.78 11.23 -10.61
N ARG A 170 8.49 11.41 -10.94
CA ARG A 170 7.61 10.34 -11.43
C ARG A 170 8.17 9.74 -12.72
N ALA A 171 8.57 10.57 -13.67
CA ALA A 171 9.16 10.11 -14.94
C ALA A 171 10.45 9.32 -14.71
N PHE A 172 11.33 9.81 -13.83
CA PHE A 172 12.56 9.11 -13.48
C PHE A 172 12.29 7.79 -12.72
N ALA A 173 11.35 7.81 -11.77
CA ALA A 173 10.97 6.64 -11.00
C ALA A 173 10.31 5.56 -11.86
N ALA A 174 9.48 5.93 -12.85
CA ALA A 174 8.86 4.97 -13.76
C ALA A 174 9.88 4.18 -14.61
N ARG A 175 11.05 4.77 -14.90
CA ARG A 175 12.15 4.10 -15.62
C ARG A 175 13.10 3.33 -14.70
N THR A 176 13.21 3.77 -13.45
CA THR A 176 14.20 3.25 -12.49
C THR A 176 13.63 2.14 -11.63
N LEU A 177 12.38 2.30 -11.22
CA LEU A 177 11.69 1.36 -10.37
C LEU A 177 10.97 0.32 -11.23
N PRO A 178 10.92 -0.93 -10.76
CA PRO A 178 10.00 -1.93 -11.27
C PRO A 178 8.56 -1.45 -11.22
N ARG A 179 7.73 -2.04 -12.09
CA ARG A 179 6.28 -1.83 -11.98
C ARG A 179 5.78 -2.37 -10.64
N PRO A 180 5.04 -1.56 -9.87
CA PRO A 180 4.47 -2.02 -8.61
C PRO A 180 3.52 -3.18 -8.86
N THR A 181 3.57 -4.18 -7.99
CA THR A 181 2.72 -5.38 -8.10
C THR A 181 1.33 -5.17 -7.51
N HIS A 182 1.07 -4.00 -6.91
CA HIS A 182 -0.20 -3.65 -6.28
C HIS A 182 -0.42 -2.16 -6.10
N HIS A 183 -1.70 -1.81 -5.99
CA HIS A 183 -2.14 -0.44 -5.86
C HIS A 183 -1.59 0.25 -4.60
N LEU A 184 -1.63 -0.39 -3.42
CA LEU A 184 -1.12 0.23 -2.19
C LEU A 184 0.41 0.46 -2.23
N GLU A 185 1.17 -0.42 -2.88
CA GLU A 185 2.61 -0.21 -3.13
C GLU A 185 2.82 1.01 -4.02
N ALA A 186 2.02 1.14 -5.09
CA ALA A 186 2.07 2.28 -5.99
C ALA A 186 1.69 3.61 -5.29
N LEU A 187 0.69 3.60 -4.40
CA LEU A 187 0.32 4.77 -3.60
C LEU A 187 1.43 5.21 -2.64
N GLU A 188 2.10 4.27 -1.97
CA GLU A 188 3.21 4.59 -1.06
C GLU A 188 4.39 5.22 -1.81
N ILE A 189 4.74 4.66 -2.97
CA ILE A 189 5.77 5.23 -3.86
C ILE A 189 5.38 6.67 -4.22
N GLU A 190 4.15 6.87 -4.69
CA GLU A 190 3.65 8.19 -5.06
C GLU A 190 3.72 9.17 -3.89
N HIS A 191 3.31 8.76 -2.69
CA HIS A 191 3.38 9.58 -1.49
C HIS A 191 4.82 10.00 -1.14
N LEU A 192 5.78 9.07 -1.23
CA LEU A 192 7.19 9.35 -0.98
C LEU A 192 7.78 10.32 -2.01
N LEU A 193 7.44 10.16 -3.31
CA LEU A 193 7.87 11.07 -4.36
C LEU A 193 7.27 12.48 -4.17
N ALA A 194 5.98 12.57 -3.86
CA ALA A 194 5.31 13.84 -3.59
C ALA A 194 5.89 14.54 -2.36
N ALA A 195 6.13 13.79 -1.28
CA ALA A 195 6.77 14.30 -0.08
C ALA A 195 8.21 14.78 -0.34
N ALA A 196 8.98 14.04 -1.14
CA ALA A 196 10.33 14.42 -1.56
C ALA A 196 10.33 15.74 -2.34
N ALA A 197 9.49 15.86 -3.38
CA ALA A 197 9.38 17.07 -4.18
C ALA A 197 8.98 18.29 -3.33
N ALA A 198 7.92 18.14 -2.54
CA ALA A 198 7.40 19.24 -1.73
C ALA A 198 8.37 19.65 -0.61
N ARG A 199 9.13 18.72 -0.02
CA ARG A 199 10.15 19.02 0.98
C ARG A 199 11.33 19.76 0.37
N THR A 200 11.79 19.32 -0.80
CA THR A 200 12.92 19.93 -1.52
C THR A 200 12.66 21.40 -1.85
N VAL A 201 11.44 21.73 -2.27
CA VAL A 201 11.07 23.11 -2.61
C VAL A 201 10.84 23.97 -1.37
N ARG A 202 10.16 23.44 -0.35
CA ARG A 202 9.81 24.21 0.86
C ARG A 202 10.99 24.44 1.79
N ARG A 203 11.93 23.50 1.86
CA ARG A 203 13.05 23.55 2.81
C ARG A 203 14.36 23.30 2.06
N ARG A 204 15.08 24.39 1.79
CA ARG A 204 16.34 24.41 1.02
C ARG A 204 17.57 24.24 1.91
N ASP A 205 17.42 23.47 2.98
CA ASP A 205 18.47 23.21 3.97
C ASP A 205 19.03 21.79 3.84
N GLY A 206 20.24 21.58 4.35
CA GLY A 206 20.94 20.30 4.25
C GLY A 206 20.22 19.14 4.95
N ARG A 207 19.58 19.39 6.11
CA ARG A 207 18.88 18.34 6.87
C ARG A 207 17.65 17.84 6.13
N SER A 208 16.91 18.74 5.49
CA SER A 208 15.75 18.42 4.66
C SER A 208 16.13 17.67 3.39
N ALA A 209 17.25 18.05 2.76
CA ALA A 209 17.82 17.36 1.62
C ALA A 209 18.27 15.93 1.99
N GLU A 210 18.97 15.76 3.11
CA GLU A 210 19.33 14.44 3.64
C GLU A 210 18.10 13.57 3.90
N ARG A 211 17.08 14.10 4.58
CA ARG A 211 15.84 13.35 4.83
C ARG A 211 15.18 12.90 3.53
N THR A 212 15.20 13.75 2.51
CA THR A 212 14.67 13.43 1.18
C THR A 212 15.47 12.32 0.50
N ALA A 213 16.80 12.42 0.52
CA ALA A 213 17.66 11.37 -0.01
C ALA A 213 17.40 10.03 0.69
N LEU A 214 17.24 10.03 2.03
CA LEU A 214 16.97 8.81 2.79
C LEU A 214 15.61 8.19 2.44
N ASP A 215 14.56 9.00 2.29
CA ASP A 215 13.25 8.51 1.85
C ASP A 215 13.34 7.88 0.44
N LEU A 216 14.11 8.49 -0.48
CA LEU A 216 14.32 7.95 -1.82
C LEU A 216 15.21 6.68 -1.83
N LEU A 217 16.21 6.60 -0.94
CA LEU A 217 17.08 5.43 -0.78
C LEU A 217 16.31 4.17 -0.35
N ARG A 218 15.16 4.34 0.34
CA ARG A 218 14.22 3.26 0.65
C ARG A 218 13.60 2.65 -0.60
N LEU A 219 13.45 3.43 -1.67
CA LEU A 219 12.88 2.93 -2.91
C LEU A 219 13.98 2.42 -3.83
N SER A 220 15.00 3.25 -4.08
CA SER A 220 16.18 2.87 -4.84
C SER A 220 17.29 3.92 -4.69
N PRO A 221 18.56 3.51 -4.51
CA PRO A 221 19.68 4.44 -4.51
C PRO A 221 19.81 5.28 -5.78
N ALA A 222 19.33 4.78 -6.91
CA ALA A 222 19.36 5.51 -8.18
C ALA A 222 18.39 6.70 -8.20
N LEU A 223 17.37 6.74 -7.33
CA LEU A 223 16.44 7.87 -7.25
C LEU A 223 17.08 9.14 -6.68
N VAL A 224 18.13 9.03 -5.87
CA VAL A 224 18.82 10.20 -5.32
C VAL A 224 19.50 11.04 -6.41
N PRO A 225 20.38 10.49 -7.28
CA PRO A 225 20.96 11.29 -8.36
C PRO A 225 19.91 11.77 -9.37
N GLY A 226 18.87 10.99 -9.64
CA GLY A 226 17.75 11.43 -10.48
C GLY A 226 16.99 12.62 -9.89
N TRP A 227 16.76 12.61 -8.57
CA TRP A 227 16.18 13.73 -7.84
C TRP A 227 17.07 14.96 -7.84
N LEU A 228 18.37 14.82 -7.57
CA LEU A 228 19.31 15.94 -7.62
C LEU A 228 19.37 16.57 -9.01
N ALA A 229 19.43 15.75 -10.07
CA ALA A 229 19.39 16.22 -11.45
C ALA A 229 18.08 16.97 -11.76
N ALA A 230 16.94 16.45 -11.31
CA ALA A 230 15.65 17.13 -11.46
C ALA A 230 15.63 18.46 -10.70
N ALA A 231 16.10 18.51 -9.45
CA ALA A 231 16.19 19.72 -8.66
C ALA A 231 17.05 20.80 -9.34
N ARG A 232 18.22 20.42 -9.89
CA ARG A 232 19.07 21.33 -10.70
C ARG A 232 18.35 21.88 -11.91
N ARG A 233 17.72 21.02 -12.72
CA ARG A 233 16.94 21.45 -13.90
C ARG A 233 15.80 22.40 -13.54
N ARG A 234 15.21 22.23 -12.36
CA ARG A 234 14.11 23.08 -11.85
C ARG A 234 14.60 24.31 -11.09
N GLY A 235 15.91 24.57 -11.03
CA GLY A 235 16.46 25.72 -10.30
C GLY A 235 16.19 25.67 -8.79
N VAL A 236 16.01 24.47 -8.22
CA VAL A 236 15.80 24.27 -6.78
C VAL A 236 17.13 23.88 -6.14
N PRO A 237 17.87 24.83 -5.54
CA PRO A 237 19.24 24.58 -5.12
C PRO A 237 19.29 23.61 -3.92
N VAL A 238 20.15 22.61 -4.04
CA VAL A 238 20.66 21.83 -2.91
C VAL A 238 22.12 22.27 -2.70
N PRO A 239 22.56 22.68 -1.50
CA PRO A 239 23.92 23.18 -1.30
C PRO A 239 24.97 22.17 -1.81
N ARG A 240 25.91 22.61 -2.66
CA ARG A 240 26.92 21.73 -3.30
C ARG A 240 27.68 20.81 -2.33
N PRO A 241 28.11 21.26 -1.12
CA PRO A 241 28.74 20.36 -0.16
C PRO A 241 27.82 19.22 0.29
N VAL A 242 26.54 19.51 0.51
CA VAL A 242 25.50 18.52 0.85
C VAL A 242 25.29 17.57 -0.31
N GLU A 243 25.15 18.10 -1.52
CA GLU A 243 24.93 17.34 -2.74
C GLU A 243 25.99 16.26 -2.98
N ARG A 244 27.28 16.61 -2.89
CA ARG A 244 28.38 15.63 -3.01
C ARG A 244 28.28 14.53 -1.96
N GLY A 245 27.89 14.89 -0.73
CA GLY A 245 27.62 13.95 0.35
C GLY A 245 26.45 13.00 0.03
N LEU A 246 25.35 13.51 -0.52
CA LEU A 246 24.18 12.72 -0.90
C LEU A 246 24.45 11.78 -2.08
N GLU A 247 25.22 12.22 -3.08
CA GLU A 247 25.67 11.34 -4.16
C GLU A 247 26.63 10.26 -3.63
N SER A 248 27.53 10.62 -2.71
CA SER A 248 28.40 9.65 -2.02
C SER A 248 27.57 8.62 -1.26
N LEU A 249 26.57 9.08 -0.50
CA LEU A 249 25.62 8.24 0.24
C LEU A 249 24.87 7.29 -0.70
N ALA A 250 24.36 7.79 -1.84
CA ALA A 250 23.67 6.99 -2.84
C ALA A 250 24.58 5.93 -3.47
N ARG A 251 25.83 6.29 -3.80
CA ARG A 251 26.85 5.33 -4.28
C ARG A 251 27.18 4.28 -3.23
N CYS A 252 27.37 4.68 -1.97
CA CYS A 252 27.60 3.75 -0.85
C CYS A 252 26.41 2.80 -0.67
N ALA A 253 25.18 3.30 -0.72
CA ALA A 253 23.98 2.48 -0.66
C ALA A 253 23.86 1.51 -1.85
N ALA A 254 24.19 1.97 -3.08
CA ALA A 254 24.20 1.13 -4.27
C ALA A 254 25.26 0.02 -4.18
N ARG A 255 26.52 0.34 -3.84
CA ARG A 255 27.61 -0.63 -3.62
C ARG A 255 27.26 -1.63 -2.53
N ALA A 256 26.65 -1.18 -1.44
CA ALA A 256 26.19 -2.03 -0.36
C ALA A 256 24.95 -2.87 -0.73
N GLY A 257 24.37 -2.67 -1.91
CA GLY A 257 23.09 -3.27 -2.27
C GLY A 257 22.03 -3.00 -1.19
N LEU A 258 21.97 -1.77 -0.65
CA LEU A 258 21.14 -1.39 0.48
C LEU A 258 19.73 -1.96 0.38
N PRO A 259 19.04 -1.86 -0.78
CA PRO A 259 17.70 -2.38 -0.86
C PRO A 259 17.66 -3.91 -0.65
N ARG A 260 18.58 -4.65 -1.27
CA ARG A 260 18.70 -6.10 -1.06
C ARG A 260 19.08 -6.43 0.39
N THR A 261 19.98 -5.67 0.97
CA THR A 261 20.48 -5.85 2.34
C THR A 261 19.42 -5.59 3.40
N LEU A 262 18.71 -4.48 3.31
CA LEU A 262 17.61 -4.16 4.22
C LEU A 262 16.52 -5.23 4.15
N TRP A 263 16.30 -5.82 2.97
CA TRP A 263 15.28 -6.83 2.75
C TRP A 263 15.68 -8.14 3.43
N ALA A 264 16.92 -8.57 3.18
CA ALA A 264 17.54 -9.70 3.84
C ALA A 264 17.54 -9.55 5.38
N LEU A 265 17.83 -8.33 5.87
CA LEU A 265 17.86 -8.01 7.28
C LEU A 265 16.46 -8.01 7.90
N PHE A 266 15.46 -7.45 7.23
CA PHE A 266 14.07 -7.52 7.64
C PHE A 266 13.61 -8.97 7.82
N ARG A 267 13.83 -9.84 6.81
CA ARG A 267 13.50 -11.27 6.90
C ARG A 267 14.15 -11.96 8.10
N ARG A 268 15.41 -11.62 8.39
CA ARG A 268 16.15 -12.19 9.52
C ARG A 268 15.69 -11.67 10.88
N LEU A 269 15.38 -10.38 10.99
CA LEU A 269 14.86 -9.83 12.24
C LEU A 269 13.47 -10.37 12.53
N ALA A 270 12.67 -10.57 11.49
CA ALA A 270 11.40 -11.24 11.62
C ALA A 270 11.56 -12.72 12.04
N SER A 271 12.67 -13.39 11.70
CA SER A 271 12.91 -14.79 12.11
C SER A 271 13.40 -14.95 13.55
N ARG A 272 13.65 -13.87 14.30
CA ARG A 272 14.04 -13.92 15.72
C ARG A 272 12.81 -14.11 16.63
N PRO A 273 12.94 -14.72 17.82
CA PRO A 273 11.83 -14.84 18.78
C PRO A 273 11.21 -13.47 19.12
N PRO A 274 9.93 -13.43 19.52
CA PRO A 274 9.12 -12.21 19.54
C PRO A 274 9.68 -11.14 20.50
N GLY A 275 10.23 -10.08 19.90
CA GLY A 275 10.25 -8.72 20.42
C GLY A 275 9.40 -7.85 19.50
N ARG A 276 8.85 -6.74 20.02
CA ARG A 276 7.91 -5.85 19.30
C ARG A 276 8.27 -5.65 17.81
N PRO A 277 7.44 -6.15 16.87
CA PRO A 277 7.80 -6.23 15.46
C PRO A 277 7.83 -4.94 14.66
N ALA A 278 6.81 -4.10 14.86
CA ALA A 278 6.66 -2.84 14.14
C ALA A 278 7.84 -1.90 14.45
N ASP A 279 8.37 -1.98 15.68
CA ASP A 279 9.58 -1.26 16.07
C ASP A 279 10.83 -1.86 15.44
N GLY A 280 10.83 -3.16 15.12
CA GLY A 280 11.95 -3.89 14.52
C GLY A 280 12.35 -3.29 13.18
N PHE A 281 11.45 -3.33 12.20
CA PHE A 281 11.71 -2.81 10.85
C PHE A 281 12.07 -1.31 10.86
N ALA A 282 11.34 -0.50 11.63
CA ALA A 282 11.63 0.92 11.74
C ALA A 282 13.00 1.18 12.40
N ARG A 283 13.41 0.41 13.43
CA ARG A 283 14.75 0.48 14.03
C ARG A 283 15.83 0.03 13.05
N THR A 284 15.58 -1.02 12.27
CA THR A 284 16.50 -1.52 11.24
C THR A 284 16.78 -0.49 10.18
N LEU A 285 15.72 0.15 9.70
CA LEU A 285 15.83 1.17 8.69
C LEU A 285 16.67 2.34 9.23
N ARG A 286 16.36 2.82 10.43
CA ARG A 286 17.17 3.85 11.12
C ARG A 286 18.63 3.43 11.32
N ALA A 287 18.89 2.17 11.68
CA ALA A 287 20.25 1.65 11.88
C ALA A 287 21.05 1.60 10.57
N ALA A 288 20.43 1.17 9.47
CA ALA A 288 21.05 1.16 8.14
C ALA A 288 21.29 2.57 7.60
N GLU A 289 20.32 3.47 7.78
CA GLU A 289 20.48 4.90 7.46
C GLU A 289 21.67 5.49 8.23
N ALA A 290 21.82 5.18 9.53
CA ALA A 290 22.93 5.65 10.34
C ALA A 290 24.30 5.10 9.88
N VAL A 291 24.39 3.81 9.56
CA VAL A 291 25.63 3.21 9.01
C VAL A 291 26.01 3.83 7.68
N LEU A 292 25.04 3.99 6.77
CA LEU A 292 25.31 4.58 5.46
C LEU A 292 25.76 6.04 5.57
N ARG A 293 25.15 6.82 6.46
CA ARG A 293 25.60 8.19 6.75
C ARG A 293 27.04 8.22 7.25
N ALA A 294 27.39 7.36 8.21
CA ALA A 294 28.75 7.28 8.72
C ALA A 294 29.76 6.89 7.62
N ALA A 295 29.40 5.97 6.74
CA ALA A 295 30.26 5.52 5.64
C ALA A 295 30.29 6.48 4.43
N ALA A 296 29.37 7.43 4.31
CA ALA A 296 29.37 8.39 3.20
C ALA A 296 30.58 9.34 3.23
N GLY A 297 31.15 9.57 4.43
CA GLY A 297 32.33 10.42 4.64
C GLY A 297 33.68 9.68 4.68
N ASP A 298 33.68 8.35 4.77
CA ASP A 298 34.89 7.54 4.88
C ASP A 298 34.84 6.38 3.88
N ARG A 299 35.65 6.51 2.81
CA ARG A 299 35.70 5.51 1.73
C ARG A 299 36.28 4.16 2.17
N ARG A 300 36.97 4.08 3.31
CA ARG A 300 37.53 2.84 3.87
C ARG A 300 36.49 2.04 4.66
N ARG A 301 35.38 2.65 5.07
CA ARG A 301 34.27 1.95 5.74
C ARG A 301 33.45 1.17 4.73
N ASP A 302 33.32 -0.13 4.96
CA ASP A 302 32.34 -0.97 4.28
C ASP A 302 31.00 -0.94 5.05
N PRO A 303 29.95 -0.27 4.52
CA PRO A 303 28.66 -0.20 5.18
C PRO A 303 28.04 -1.59 5.39
N LEU A 304 28.32 -2.55 4.50
CA LEU A 304 27.85 -3.92 4.65
C LEU A 304 28.53 -4.61 5.82
N ARG A 305 29.84 -4.44 5.98
CA ARG A 305 30.58 -4.97 7.13
C ARG A 305 30.02 -4.39 8.42
N GLU A 306 29.83 -3.08 8.52
CA GLU A 306 29.25 -2.45 9.72
C GLU A 306 27.82 -2.93 10.00
N LEU A 307 26.96 -3.01 8.98
CA LEU A 307 25.61 -3.58 9.10
C LEU A 307 25.65 -5.04 9.55
N ARG A 308 26.58 -5.84 9.03
CA ARG A 308 26.80 -7.24 9.44
C ARG A 308 27.35 -7.35 10.86
N CYS A 309 28.18 -6.43 11.32
CA CYS A 309 28.64 -6.44 12.72
C CYS A 309 27.46 -6.18 13.67
N ARG A 310 26.59 -5.21 13.35
CA ARG A 310 25.42 -4.88 14.17
C ARG A 310 24.32 -5.93 14.13
N HIS A 311 24.17 -6.63 13.01
CA HIS A 311 23.03 -7.51 12.80
C HIS A 311 23.37 -8.97 12.45
N GLY A 312 24.63 -9.34 12.21
CA GLY A 312 25.19 -10.64 11.80
C GLY A 312 25.25 -10.89 10.28
N ARG A 313 25.56 -12.11 9.82
CA ARG A 313 25.58 -12.47 8.38
C ARG A 313 24.23 -12.22 7.68
N LEU A 314 24.28 -11.62 6.49
CA LEU A 314 23.11 -11.20 5.69
C LEU A 314 22.98 -12.07 4.43
N PRO A 315 21.80 -12.67 4.15
CA PRO A 315 21.57 -13.41 2.91
C PRO A 315 21.45 -12.50 1.68
N ARG A 316 21.66 -13.05 0.47
CA ARG A 316 21.42 -12.34 -0.80
C ARG A 316 19.99 -12.63 -1.29
N PRO A 317 19.14 -11.61 -1.55
CA PRO A 317 17.81 -11.83 -2.11
C PRO A 317 17.78 -11.85 -3.64
N ARG A 318 16.71 -12.47 -4.16
CA ARG A 318 16.26 -12.37 -5.55
C ARG A 318 15.27 -11.20 -5.69
N ASP A 319 15.34 -10.55 -6.85
CA ASP A 319 14.36 -9.63 -7.45
C ASP A 319 14.32 -8.15 -7.05
N GLY A 320 13.90 -7.35 -8.04
CA GLY A 320 14.00 -5.91 -8.10
C GLY A 320 12.65 -5.20 -8.09
N ALA A 321 11.75 -5.51 -7.14
CA ALA A 321 10.54 -4.75 -6.74
C ALA A 321 10.90 -3.51 -5.88
N ALA A 322 9.99 -2.52 -5.70
CA ALA A 322 10.23 -1.35 -4.83
C ALA A 322 10.28 -1.84 -3.36
N PRO A 323 11.47 -2.00 -2.77
CA PRO A 323 11.67 -3.05 -1.78
C PRO A 323 11.36 -2.64 -0.33
N PHE A 324 11.13 -1.35 -0.06
CA PHE A 324 10.81 -0.84 1.29
C PHE A 324 9.53 -0.01 1.35
N THR A 325 8.48 -0.45 0.66
CA THR A 325 7.13 0.07 0.96
C THR A 325 6.51 -0.70 2.12
N ARG A 326 5.70 -0.02 2.94
CA ARG A 326 4.97 -0.64 4.06
C ARG A 326 4.10 -1.80 3.58
N GLU A 327 3.44 -1.60 2.44
CA GLU A 327 2.60 -2.61 1.82
C GLU A 327 3.43 -3.82 1.35
N ARG A 328 4.59 -3.61 0.72
CA ARG A 328 5.46 -4.72 0.29
C ARG A 328 5.90 -5.57 1.48
N ALA A 329 6.33 -4.93 2.57
CA ALA A 329 6.69 -5.64 3.80
C ALA A 329 5.52 -6.50 4.31
N ARG A 330 4.29 -5.95 4.31
CA ARG A 330 3.07 -6.67 4.71
C ARG A 330 2.77 -7.88 3.81
N ARG A 331 2.81 -7.73 2.49
CA ARG A 331 2.59 -8.85 1.55
C ARG A 331 3.54 -10.01 1.74
N GLU A 332 4.79 -9.69 1.98
CA GLU A 332 5.82 -10.71 2.17
C GLU A 332 5.64 -11.42 3.52
N ILE A 333 5.17 -10.69 4.55
CA ILE A 333 4.71 -11.30 5.81
C ILE A 333 3.52 -12.23 5.54
N ASP A 334 2.54 -11.80 4.75
CA ASP A 334 1.37 -12.61 4.37
C ASP A 334 1.78 -13.84 3.55
N ALA A 335 2.73 -13.72 2.62
CA ALA A 335 3.23 -14.85 1.84
C ALA A 335 4.01 -15.86 2.70
N LEU A 336 4.78 -15.38 3.68
CA LEU A 336 5.45 -16.24 4.66
C LEU A 336 4.44 -16.96 5.55
N ARG A 337 3.34 -16.30 5.94
CA ARG A 337 2.20 -16.93 6.58
C ARG A 337 1.63 -18.04 5.69
N ASP A 338 1.23 -17.72 4.46
CA ASP A 338 0.52 -18.66 3.60
C ASP A 338 1.40 -19.87 3.27
N ARG A 339 2.72 -19.66 3.15
CA ARG A 339 3.69 -20.75 3.06
C ARG A 339 3.71 -21.62 4.32
N ALA A 340 3.77 -21.03 5.52
CA ALA A 340 3.72 -21.80 6.75
C ALA A 340 2.44 -22.64 6.85
N ILE A 341 1.29 -22.07 6.49
CA ILE A 341 0.01 -22.77 6.44
C ILE A 341 0.10 -24.00 5.53
N ARG A 342 0.63 -23.82 4.31
CA ARG A 342 0.84 -24.94 3.35
C ARG A 342 1.77 -26.01 3.89
N ASP A 343 2.95 -25.63 4.39
CA ASP A 343 3.94 -26.58 4.92
C ASP A 343 3.36 -27.38 6.11
N LEU A 344 2.49 -26.77 6.93
CA LEU A 344 1.75 -27.47 8.00
C LEU A 344 0.68 -28.43 7.47
N GLY A 345 -0.07 -28.02 6.44
CA GLY A 345 -1.03 -28.89 5.76
C GLY A 345 -0.37 -30.16 5.19
N LEU A 346 0.87 -30.02 4.72
CA LEU A 346 1.70 -31.13 4.22
C LEU A 346 2.42 -31.93 5.32
N GLY A 347 2.16 -31.67 6.60
CA GLY A 347 2.79 -32.40 7.71
C GLY A 347 4.27 -32.07 7.93
N ARG A 348 4.74 -30.87 7.54
CA ARG A 348 6.14 -30.42 7.65
C ARG A 348 6.32 -29.33 8.72
N PRO A 349 6.12 -29.63 10.02
CA PRO A 349 6.13 -28.62 11.09
C PRO A 349 7.47 -27.89 11.25
N ALA A 350 8.59 -28.58 11.02
CA ALA A 350 9.93 -27.96 11.05
C ALA A 350 10.10 -26.89 9.97
N ALA A 351 9.55 -27.12 8.76
CA ALA A 351 9.62 -26.17 7.65
C ALA A 351 8.70 -24.94 7.87
N ALA A 352 7.59 -25.13 8.56
CA ALA A 352 6.62 -24.08 8.85
C ALA A 352 7.02 -23.14 10.01
N LEU A 353 7.90 -23.60 10.91
CA LEU A 353 8.23 -22.88 12.14
C LEU A 353 8.82 -21.49 11.88
N VAL A 354 9.77 -21.37 10.95
CA VAL A 354 10.46 -20.09 10.68
C VAL A 354 9.53 -19.06 9.99
N PRO A 355 8.83 -19.39 8.89
CA PRO A 355 7.91 -18.45 8.26
C PRO A 355 6.75 -18.05 9.18
N LEU A 356 6.25 -18.97 10.01
CA LEU A 356 5.19 -18.68 10.98
C LEU A 356 5.66 -17.72 12.08
N ARG A 357 6.86 -17.92 12.63
CA ARG A 357 7.45 -17.02 13.63
C ARG A 357 7.60 -15.59 13.09
N VAL A 358 8.04 -15.45 11.84
CA VAL A 358 8.11 -14.16 11.12
C VAL A 358 6.75 -13.49 11.00
N ALA A 359 5.74 -14.24 10.56
CA ALA A 359 4.40 -13.71 10.38
C ALA A 359 3.80 -13.21 11.70
N LEU A 360 3.98 -13.97 12.78
CA LEU A 360 3.46 -13.64 14.10
C LEU A 360 4.18 -12.46 14.74
N GLY A 361 5.50 -12.48 14.63
CA GLY A 361 6.36 -11.38 15.04
C GLY A 361 6.34 -10.23 14.04
N SER A 362 5.18 -9.87 13.46
CA SER A 362 4.98 -8.70 12.58
C SER A 362 3.76 -7.83 12.92
N GLY A 363 2.90 -8.23 13.88
CA GLY A 363 1.73 -7.45 14.35
C GLY A 363 0.40 -8.23 14.27
N LEU A 364 -0.75 -7.55 14.44
CA LEU A 364 -2.08 -8.17 14.53
C LEU A 364 -2.48 -9.02 13.30
N GLY A 365 -1.90 -8.79 12.12
CA GLY A 365 -2.11 -9.65 10.95
C GLY A 365 -1.60 -11.10 11.13
N GLY A 366 -0.62 -11.30 12.02
CA GLY A 366 -0.13 -12.63 12.39
C GLY A 366 -1.07 -13.38 13.33
N LEU A 367 -1.90 -12.68 14.12
CA LEU A 367 -2.86 -13.32 15.01
C LEU A 367 -3.88 -14.15 14.24
N HIS A 368 -4.40 -13.60 13.14
CA HIS A 368 -5.34 -14.29 12.26
C HIS A 368 -4.75 -15.59 11.68
N ALA A 369 -3.46 -15.58 11.34
CA ALA A 369 -2.76 -16.76 10.85
C ALA A 369 -2.77 -17.92 11.85
N VAL A 370 -2.31 -17.65 13.07
CA VAL A 370 -2.18 -18.70 14.09
C VAL A 370 -3.52 -19.12 14.63
N TRP A 371 -4.49 -18.22 14.71
CA TRP A 371 -5.85 -18.57 15.03
C TRP A 371 -6.41 -19.55 13.98
N ASN A 372 -6.36 -19.20 12.70
CA ASN A 372 -6.92 -20.04 11.65
C ASN A 372 -6.21 -21.40 11.59
N MET A 373 -4.91 -21.45 11.89
CA MET A 373 -4.19 -22.71 12.03
C MET A 373 -4.63 -23.54 13.23
N ALA A 374 -4.88 -22.93 14.39
CA ALA A 374 -5.41 -23.64 15.55
C ALA A 374 -6.78 -24.25 15.24
N VAL A 375 -7.65 -23.50 14.54
CA VAL A 375 -8.97 -23.98 14.10
C VAL A 375 -8.82 -25.12 13.09
N ALA A 376 -7.96 -24.97 12.07
CA ALA A 376 -7.73 -25.99 11.05
C ALA A 376 -7.18 -27.30 11.65
N GLN A 377 -6.21 -27.22 12.57
CA GLN A 377 -5.69 -28.43 13.25
C GLN A 377 -6.77 -29.10 14.10
N ALA A 378 -7.60 -28.32 14.81
CA ALA A 378 -8.70 -28.87 15.58
C ALA A 378 -9.78 -29.54 14.70
N GLN A 379 -10.10 -28.96 13.55
CA GLN A 379 -11.02 -29.56 12.58
C GLN A 379 -10.50 -30.88 11.99
N LEU A 380 -9.17 -31.02 11.88
CA LEU A 380 -8.50 -32.26 11.48
C LEU A 380 -8.32 -33.26 12.64
N GLY A 381 -8.90 -33.02 13.82
CA GLY A 381 -8.77 -33.88 15.00
C GLY A 381 -7.41 -33.82 15.70
N ARG A 382 -6.54 -32.87 15.33
CA ARG A 382 -5.17 -32.71 15.86
C ARG A 382 -5.15 -31.70 17.01
N PHE A 383 -5.67 -32.10 18.16
CA PHE A 383 -5.95 -31.17 19.26
C PHE A 383 -4.73 -30.71 20.08
N LEU A 384 -3.70 -31.54 20.25
CA LEU A 384 -2.45 -31.12 20.89
C LEU A 384 -1.71 -30.04 20.06
N PRO A 385 -1.50 -30.23 18.74
CA PRO A 385 -1.01 -29.16 17.88
C PRO A 385 -1.88 -27.89 17.90
N ALA A 386 -3.21 -28.03 17.98
CA ALA A 386 -4.11 -26.89 18.10
C ALA A 386 -3.92 -26.11 19.42
N ASP A 387 -3.69 -26.78 20.57
CA ASP A 387 -3.36 -26.11 21.85
C ASP A 387 -2.09 -25.26 21.74
N ASP A 388 -1.06 -25.77 21.06
CA ASP A 388 0.21 -25.07 20.86
C ASP A 388 0.03 -23.78 20.04
N TYR A 389 -0.80 -23.83 18.99
CA TYR A 389 -1.13 -22.63 18.22
C TYR A 389 -1.93 -21.62 19.03
N TYR A 390 -2.97 -22.04 19.77
CA TYR A 390 -3.69 -21.13 20.65
C TYR A 390 -2.78 -20.54 21.75
N ALA A 391 -1.84 -21.32 22.29
CA ALA A 391 -0.85 -20.85 23.25
C ALA A 391 0.09 -19.80 22.64
N ALA A 392 0.50 -19.98 21.39
CA ALA A 392 1.31 -19.01 20.65
C ALA A 392 0.54 -17.69 20.40
N ALA A 393 -0.75 -17.77 20.02
CA ALA A 393 -1.61 -16.60 19.84
C ALA A 393 -1.73 -15.76 21.13
N LEU A 394 -1.82 -16.40 22.29
CA LEU A 394 -1.94 -15.72 23.59
C LEU A 394 -0.71 -14.91 24.01
N ARG A 395 0.46 -15.13 23.38
CA ARG A 395 1.70 -14.40 23.64
C ARG A 395 1.74 -13.01 22.99
N PHE A 396 0.77 -12.66 22.14
CA PHE A 396 0.67 -11.34 21.55
C PHE A 396 0.41 -10.25 22.61
N ARG A 397 1.20 -9.17 22.57
CA ARG A 397 1.00 -8.00 23.45
C ARG A 397 -0.11 -7.10 22.90
N GLY A 398 -0.95 -6.56 23.78
CA GLY A 398 -2.03 -5.63 23.40
C GLY A 398 -3.28 -6.30 22.82
N LEU A 399 -3.47 -7.61 23.04
CA LEU A 399 -4.69 -8.29 22.63
C LEU A 399 -5.92 -7.66 23.31
N PRO A 400 -6.98 -7.31 22.55
CA PRO A 400 -8.26 -6.93 23.14
C PRO A 400 -8.75 -8.00 24.10
N ALA A 401 -9.36 -7.59 25.21
CA ALA A 401 -9.81 -8.53 26.24
C ALA A 401 -10.80 -9.58 25.68
N ALA A 402 -11.63 -9.19 24.71
CA ALA A 402 -12.53 -10.11 24.01
C ALA A 402 -11.79 -11.20 23.23
N VAL A 403 -10.77 -10.82 22.45
CA VAL A 403 -9.97 -11.76 21.66
C VAL A 403 -9.18 -12.72 22.55
N ARG A 404 -8.56 -12.21 23.62
CA ARG A 404 -7.85 -13.04 24.59
C ARG A 404 -8.78 -14.06 25.26
N ARG A 405 -10.02 -13.68 25.59
CA ARG A 405 -11.02 -14.61 26.16
C ARG A 405 -11.36 -15.73 25.19
N THR A 406 -11.62 -15.41 23.92
CA THR A 406 -11.97 -16.42 22.92
C THR A 406 -10.83 -17.43 22.72
N LEU A 407 -9.58 -16.97 22.61
CA LEU A 407 -8.42 -17.86 22.48
C LEU A 407 -8.26 -18.79 23.68
N LEU A 408 -8.49 -18.31 24.90
CA LEU A 408 -8.44 -19.15 26.12
C LEU A 408 -9.55 -20.21 26.15
N LEU A 409 -10.76 -19.85 25.71
CA LEU A 409 -11.89 -20.78 25.66
C LEU A 409 -11.63 -21.89 24.63
N GLU A 410 -11.22 -21.54 23.41
CA GLU A 410 -10.98 -22.55 22.36
C GLU A 410 -9.75 -23.41 22.66
N ARG A 411 -8.73 -22.85 23.31
CA ARG A 411 -7.63 -23.62 23.87
C ARG A 411 -8.09 -24.65 24.91
N ALA A 412 -8.99 -24.27 25.81
CA ALA A 412 -9.55 -25.19 26.81
C ALA A 412 -10.35 -26.31 26.14
N VAL A 413 -11.06 -26.04 25.04
CA VAL A 413 -11.73 -27.06 24.23
C VAL A 413 -10.71 -28.05 23.64
N CYS A 414 -9.61 -27.58 23.04
CA CYS A 414 -8.56 -28.46 22.53
C CYS A 414 -8.00 -29.40 23.61
N ARG A 415 -7.81 -28.91 24.84
CA ARG A 415 -7.36 -29.74 25.96
C ARG A 415 -8.34 -30.82 26.37
N LEU A 416 -9.65 -30.53 26.35
CA LEU A 416 -10.66 -31.56 26.61
C LEU A 416 -10.61 -32.68 25.58
N HIS A 417 -10.53 -32.34 24.30
CA HIS A 417 -10.40 -33.33 23.22
C HIS A 417 -9.07 -34.09 23.26
N ALA A 418 -8.01 -33.50 23.82
CA ALA A 418 -6.74 -34.16 24.07
C ALA A 418 -6.70 -34.98 25.38
N GLY A 419 -7.80 -35.08 26.13
CA GLY A 419 -7.86 -35.83 27.39
C GLY A 419 -7.23 -35.13 28.60
N ASP A 420 -7.07 -33.80 28.59
CA ASP A 420 -6.53 -32.98 29.68
C ASP A 420 -7.62 -32.08 30.32
N PRO A 421 -8.61 -32.65 31.06
CA PRO A 421 -9.68 -31.88 31.69
C PRO A 421 -9.18 -30.95 32.81
N ASP A 422 -8.09 -31.30 33.48
CA ASP A 422 -7.44 -30.45 34.49
C ASP A 422 -6.82 -29.21 33.85
N GLY A 423 -6.12 -29.38 32.73
CA GLY A 423 -5.57 -28.25 31.97
C GLY A 423 -6.64 -27.36 31.37
N ALA A 424 -7.74 -27.93 30.89
CA ALA A 424 -8.91 -27.15 30.47
C ALA A 424 -9.46 -26.31 31.65
N SER A 425 -9.65 -26.93 32.82
CA SER A 425 -10.13 -26.25 34.03
C SER A 425 -9.20 -25.13 34.49
N ARG A 426 -7.88 -25.34 34.42
CA ARG A 426 -6.85 -24.32 34.70
C ARG A 426 -7.02 -23.07 33.83
N LEU A 427 -7.24 -23.24 32.53
CA LEU A 427 -7.41 -22.12 31.60
C LEU A 427 -8.68 -21.29 31.85
N LEU A 428 -9.70 -21.89 32.47
CA LEU A 428 -10.98 -21.23 32.78
C LEU A 428 -11.01 -20.51 34.14
N ARG A 429 -10.00 -20.74 35.00
CA ARG A 429 -9.89 -20.08 36.31
C ARG A 429 -9.69 -18.56 36.11
N GLY A 430 -10.52 -17.77 36.79
CA GLY A 430 -10.46 -16.30 36.70
C GLY A 430 -10.97 -15.68 35.38
N LEU A 431 -11.40 -16.48 34.39
CA LEU A 431 -11.90 -15.95 33.12
C LEU A 431 -13.28 -15.30 33.30
N ARG A 432 -13.37 -13.96 33.18
CA ARG A 432 -14.64 -13.22 33.24
C ARG A 432 -15.51 -13.50 32.01
N ALA A 433 -16.83 -13.62 32.22
CA ALA A 433 -17.81 -13.84 31.15
C ALA A 433 -18.79 -12.64 31.10
N PRO A 434 -18.45 -11.58 30.36
CA PRO A 434 -19.20 -10.32 30.38
C PRO A 434 -20.51 -10.38 29.57
N ASP A 435 -20.69 -11.41 28.75
CA ASP A 435 -21.87 -11.58 27.89
C ASP A 435 -22.40 -13.03 27.99
N ALA A 436 -23.68 -13.21 27.65
CA ALA A 436 -24.39 -14.47 27.77
C ALA A 436 -23.79 -15.58 26.88
N ALA A 437 -23.20 -15.24 25.72
CA ALA A 437 -22.60 -16.23 24.82
C ALA A 437 -21.31 -16.80 25.42
N THR A 438 -20.44 -15.94 25.94
CA THR A 438 -19.21 -16.32 26.65
C THR A 438 -19.53 -17.14 27.90
N ALA A 439 -20.56 -16.75 28.67
CA ALA A 439 -20.99 -17.48 29.87
C ALA A 439 -21.47 -18.90 29.53
N ARG A 440 -22.34 -19.05 28.52
CA ARG A 440 -22.82 -20.35 28.05
C ARG A 440 -21.69 -21.23 27.55
N ARG A 441 -20.76 -20.68 26.77
CA ARG A 441 -19.61 -21.41 26.22
C ARG A 441 -18.69 -21.91 27.35
N ARG A 442 -18.35 -21.06 28.31
CA ARG A 442 -17.54 -21.43 29.49
C ARG A 442 -18.21 -22.51 30.34
N ALA A 443 -19.52 -22.40 30.57
CA ALA A 443 -20.26 -23.39 31.33
C ALA A 443 -20.28 -24.77 30.63
N ALA A 444 -20.41 -24.80 29.30
CA ALA A 444 -20.35 -26.05 28.53
C ALA A 444 -18.99 -26.74 28.66
N ILE A 445 -17.88 -25.98 28.56
CA ILE A 445 -16.52 -26.52 28.71
C ILE A 445 -16.31 -27.07 30.13
N ARG A 446 -16.79 -26.38 31.16
CA ARG A 446 -16.72 -26.87 32.56
C ARG A 446 -17.47 -28.17 32.78
N ARG A 447 -18.72 -28.26 32.33
CA ARG A 447 -19.51 -29.49 32.46
C ARG A 447 -18.84 -30.67 31.77
N ALA A 448 -18.27 -30.45 30.58
CA ALA A 448 -17.50 -31.48 29.87
C ALA A 448 -16.24 -31.90 30.65
N ALA A 449 -15.51 -30.95 31.24
CA ALA A 449 -14.34 -31.26 32.08
C ALA A 449 -14.73 -32.09 33.31
N GLU A 450 -15.77 -31.68 34.05
CA GLU A 450 -16.25 -32.37 35.24
C GLU A 450 -16.80 -33.78 34.94
N ALA A 451 -17.42 -33.97 33.77
CA ALA A 451 -17.89 -35.27 33.34
C ALA A 451 -16.74 -36.21 32.98
N LEU A 452 -15.70 -35.71 32.28
CA LEU A 452 -14.49 -36.49 32.00
C LEU A 452 -13.74 -36.88 33.30
N LEU A 453 -13.63 -35.96 34.27
CA LEU A 453 -13.00 -36.24 35.56
C LEU A 453 -13.74 -37.32 36.38
N ARG A 454 -15.04 -37.46 36.17
CA ARG A 454 -15.88 -38.52 36.78
C ARG A 454 -15.90 -39.83 35.98
N GLY A 455 -15.05 -39.97 34.97
CA GLY A 455 -14.98 -41.17 34.13
C GLY A 455 -16.12 -41.31 33.11
N GLY A 456 -16.94 -40.27 32.91
CA GLY A 456 -18.02 -40.26 31.93
C GLY A 456 -17.56 -39.95 30.49
N LYS A 457 -18.45 -40.15 29.52
CA LYS A 457 -18.25 -39.79 28.09
C LYS A 457 -19.12 -38.59 27.69
N PRO A 458 -18.76 -37.34 28.04
CA PRO A 458 -19.56 -36.18 27.70
C PRO A 458 -19.46 -35.84 26.21
N ALA A 459 -20.51 -35.22 25.67
CA ALA A 459 -20.44 -34.56 24.36
C ALA A 459 -19.47 -33.37 24.44
N LEU A 460 -18.33 -33.48 23.76
CA LEU A 460 -17.32 -32.43 23.77
C LEU A 460 -17.71 -31.26 22.85
N PRO A 461 -17.55 -30.01 23.30
CA PRO A 461 -17.83 -28.85 22.46
C PRO A 461 -16.90 -28.83 21.23
N PRO A 462 -17.37 -28.49 20.02
CA PRO A 462 -16.51 -28.35 18.85
C PRO A 462 -15.67 -27.08 18.97
N VAL A 463 -14.45 -27.06 18.40
CA VAL A 463 -13.66 -25.84 18.25
C VAL A 463 -14.33 -24.94 17.21
N ARG A 464 -14.57 -23.66 17.55
CA ARG A 464 -15.26 -22.72 16.66
C ARG A 464 -14.27 -21.79 15.94
N PRO A 465 -14.43 -21.55 14.61
CA PRO A 465 -13.86 -20.37 13.97
C PRO A 465 -14.52 -19.15 14.60
N GLY A 466 -13.74 -18.34 15.31
CA GLY A 466 -14.30 -17.27 16.12
C GLY A 466 -14.50 -16.02 15.30
N ALA A 467 -15.75 -15.71 14.94
CA ALA A 467 -16.12 -14.41 14.41
C ALA A 467 -15.99 -13.32 15.50
N VAL A 468 -14.81 -12.72 15.69
CA VAL A 468 -14.62 -11.61 16.65
C VAL A 468 -14.50 -10.28 15.91
N ARG A 469 -15.46 -9.38 16.16
CA ARG A 469 -15.39 -7.99 15.73
C ARG A 469 -14.39 -7.24 16.61
N VAL A 470 -13.33 -6.69 16.00
CA VAL A 470 -12.34 -5.87 16.68
C VAL A 470 -12.49 -4.42 16.18
N GLY A 471 -13.37 -3.65 16.83
CA GLY A 471 -13.64 -2.25 16.47
C GLY A 471 -14.31 -2.07 15.10
N GLU A 472 -14.27 -0.84 14.57
CA GLU A 472 -14.76 -0.50 13.23
C GLU A 472 -13.80 -1.05 12.16
N GLY A 473 -14.08 -2.25 11.66
CA GLY A 473 -13.50 -2.75 10.41
C GLY A 473 -12.66 -4.02 10.46
N PHE A 474 -12.44 -4.65 11.62
CA PHE A 474 -11.78 -5.95 11.68
C PHE A 474 -12.76 -7.07 12.05
N HIS A 475 -13.01 -7.96 11.11
CA HIS A 475 -13.60 -9.27 11.35
C HIS A 475 -12.46 -10.29 11.42
N VAL A 476 -12.27 -10.93 12.57
CA VAL A 476 -11.55 -12.21 12.64
C VAL A 476 -12.56 -13.27 12.22
N ALA A 477 -12.31 -14.06 11.18
CA ALA A 477 -13.17 -15.18 10.78
C ALA A 477 -12.67 -16.47 11.45
#